data_AF-A0A7J4IJJ1-F1
#
_entry.id   AF-A0A7J4IJJ1-F1
#
_cell.length_a   1.000
_cell.length_b   1.000
_cell.length_c   1.000
_cell.angle_alpha   90.00
_cell.angle_beta   90.00
_cell.angle_gamma   90.00
#
_symmetry.space_group_name_H-M   'P 1'
#
loop_
_entity.id
_entity.type
_entity.pdbx_description
1 polymer ?
#
loop_
_entity_poly.entity_id
_entity_poly.type
_entity_poly.pdbx_seq_one_letter_code
_entity_poly.pdbx_strand_id
1 'polypeptide(L)'
;PLPVGGRSGMVLLNYDSEDLTSVVSRERCACGRTHLRVRPPCREDDRVAIGMAHLRRTELEQAVFAPGNMADLTGEYEAFLYGEGDAGAVLRIGLECRDPGACDRTAIQDRVVEALAAHNPMLGAMQAGGELTVLFAFTGPGGLELHQIRGRPKRLVDRR
;
A
#
# COMPACT_ATOMS: atom_id res chain seq x y z
N PRO A 1 -35.67 3.65 18.73
CA PRO A 1 -35.56 4.75 19.72
C PRO A 1 -35.01 4.22 21.05
N LEU A 2 -33.98 4.86 21.61
CA LEU A 2 -33.49 4.52 22.94
C LEU A 2 -34.48 5.04 24.00
N PRO A 3 -34.70 4.31 25.11
CA PRO A 3 -35.58 4.77 26.19
C PRO A 3 -35.04 6.05 26.84
N VAL A 4 -35.93 6.86 27.40
CA VAL A 4 -35.55 8.05 28.18
C VAL A 4 -34.66 7.62 29.35
N GLY A 5 -33.47 8.21 29.48
CA GLY A 5 -32.45 7.81 30.46
C GLY A 5 -31.56 6.64 30.04
N GLY A 6 -31.79 6.06 28.85
CA GLY A 6 -30.91 5.08 28.25
C GLY A 6 -29.57 5.70 27.86
N ARG A 7 -28.48 5.02 28.20
CA ARG A 7 -27.14 5.43 27.73
C ARG A 7 -27.07 5.24 26.22
N SER A 8 -26.74 6.29 25.48
CA SER A 8 -26.18 6.09 24.13
C SER A 8 -24.81 5.44 24.28
N GLY A 9 -24.38 4.64 23.31
CA GLY A 9 -22.98 4.20 23.26
C GLY A 9 -22.00 5.37 23.22
N MET A 10 -20.71 5.07 23.07
CA MET A 10 -19.69 6.11 22.94
C MET A 10 -19.95 6.96 21.68
N VAL A 11 -20.22 8.25 21.86
CA VAL A 11 -20.41 9.20 20.76
C VAL A 11 -19.05 9.83 20.45
N LEU A 12 -18.65 9.75 19.18
CA LEU A 12 -17.44 10.42 18.68
C LEU A 12 -17.86 11.79 18.13
N LEU A 13 -17.46 12.87 18.83
CA LEU A 13 -17.75 14.24 18.43
C LEU A 13 -16.46 14.90 17.93
N ASN A 14 -16.43 15.29 16.65
CA ASN A 14 -15.25 15.87 15.98
C ASN A 14 -13.96 15.06 16.24
N TYR A 15 -14.08 13.73 16.31
CA TYR A 15 -12.94 12.84 16.44
C TYR A 15 -12.09 12.91 15.18
N ASP A 16 -10.80 13.22 15.33
CA ASP A 16 -9.86 13.24 14.23
C ASP A 16 -9.53 11.80 13.80
N SER A 17 -9.82 11.46 12.55
CA SER A 17 -9.53 10.14 12.00
C SER A 17 -8.08 9.99 11.54
N GLU A 18 -7.33 11.09 11.44
CA GLU A 18 -5.95 11.15 10.91
C GLU A 18 -5.83 10.58 9.47
N ASP A 19 -6.96 10.54 8.77
CA ASP A 19 -7.09 10.02 7.42
C ASP A 19 -7.08 11.18 6.40
N LEU A 20 -6.27 11.03 5.37
CA LEU A 20 -6.23 11.90 4.21
C LEU A 20 -7.17 11.38 3.10
N THR A 21 -8.00 12.26 2.53
CA THR A 21 -8.78 11.95 1.34
C THR A 21 -8.90 13.16 0.40
N SER A 22 -9.29 12.92 -0.85
CA SER A 22 -9.55 13.95 -1.86
C SER A 22 -11.00 13.88 -2.33
N VAL A 23 -11.61 15.04 -2.59
CA VAL A 23 -12.94 15.13 -3.21
C VAL A 23 -12.87 14.66 -4.66
N VAL A 24 -13.77 13.74 -5.02
CA VAL A 24 -13.96 13.25 -6.39
C VAL A 24 -15.01 14.09 -7.11
N SER A 25 -16.16 14.32 -6.47
CA SER A 25 -17.24 15.13 -7.05
C SER A 25 -18.21 15.59 -5.96
N ARG A 26 -18.84 16.74 -6.22
CA ARG A 26 -19.92 17.32 -5.40
C ARG A 26 -21.29 17.19 -6.09
N GLU A 27 -21.34 16.60 -7.28
CA GLU A 27 -22.56 16.47 -8.07
C GLU A 27 -23.43 15.31 -7.60
N ARG A 28 -24.70 15.33 -8.03
CA ARG A 28 -25.64 14.25 -7.74
C ARG A 28 -25.12 12.93 -8.34
N CYS A 29 -25.01 11.91 -7.50
CA CYS A 29 -24.58 10.59 -7.93
C CYS A 29 -25.63 9.97 -8.89
N ALA A 30 -25.19 9.06 -9.77
CA ALA A 30 -26.08 8.28 -10.64
C ALA A 30 -27.17 7.52 -9.86
N CYS A 31 -26.92 7.15 -8.60
CA CYS A 31 -27.93 6.56 -7.71
C CYS A 31 -28.94 7.58 -7.12
N GLY A 32 -28.86 8.86 -7.49
CA GLY A 32 -29.76 9.93 -7.06
C GLY A 32 -29.37 10.60 -5.74
N ARG A 33 -28.36 10.11 -5.01
CA ARG A 33 -27.87 10.71 -3.75
C ARG A 33 -27.05 11.99 -4.00
N THR A 34 -27.10 12.91 -3.05
CA THR A 34 -26.40 14.21 -3.08
C THR A 34 -25.20 14.27 -2.14
N HIS A 35 -24.74 13.12 -1.64
CA HIS A 35 -23.58 13.04 -0.75
C HIS A 35 -22.29 13.42 -1.49
N LEU A 36 -21.36 14.04 -0.76
CA LEU A 36 -19.99 14.26 -1.22
C LEU A 36 -19.35 12.92 -1.60
N ARG A 37 -18.75 12.84 -2.79
CA ARG A 37 -17.96 11.69 -3.21
C ARG A 37 -16.49 11.98 -2.94
N VAL A 38 -15.84 11.11 -2.18
CA VAL A 38 -14.43 11.19 -1.84
C VAL A 38 -13.71 9.93 -2.30
N ARG A 39 -12.38 10.00 -2.46
CA ARG A 39 -11.57 8.79 -2.65
C ARG A 39 -11.54 7.98 -1.34
N PRO A 40 -11.26 6.67 -1.41
CA PRO A 40 -10.97 5.91 -0.20
C PRO A 40 -9.90 6.65 0.65
N PRO A 41 -10.15 6.88 1.94
CA PRO A 41 -9.18 7.54 2.82
C PRO A 41 -7.91 6.71 2.95
N CYS A 42 -6.77 7.37 3.10
CA CYS A 42 -5.50 6.76 3.46
C CYS A 42 -4.95 7.41 4.73
N ARG A 43 -4.33 6.65 5.63
CA ARG A 43 -3.69 7.23 6.81
C ARG A 43 -2.40 7.96 6.44
N GLU A 44 -2.11 9.07 7.11
CA GLU A 44 -0.81 9.74 6.94
C GLU A 44 0.36 8.80 7.28
N ASP A 45 0.17 7.93 8.28
CA ASP A 45 1.15 6.94 8.74
C ASP A 45 1.47 5.82 7.74
N ASP A 46 0.77 5.76 6.60
CA ASP A 46 1.00 4.78 5.53
C ASP A 46 1.98 5.30 4.46
N ARG A 47 2.65 6.45 4.69
CA ARG A 47 3.67 7.03 3.79
C ARG A 47 5.08 6.90 4.36
N VAL A 48 6.05 6.60 3.50
CA VAL A 48 7.49 6.66 3.82
C VAL A 48 8.18 7.62 2.86
N ALA A 49 9.21 8.34 3.33
CA ALA A 49 9.99 9.27 2.51
C ALA A 49 11.25 8.58 1.99
N ILE A 50 11.51 8.60 0.69
CA ILE A 50 12.68 8.02 0.05
C ILE A 50 13.39 9.16 -0.68
N GLY A 51 14.43 9.74 -0.09
CA GLY A 51 15.03 10.98 -0.59
C GLY A 51 13.98 12.08 -0.77
N MET A 52 13.82 12.55 -2.00
CA MET A 52 12.82 13.56 -2.39
C MET A 52 11.46 12.97 -2.79
N ALA A 53 11.32 11.64 -2.82
CA ALA A 53 10.08 10.96 -3.12
C ALA A 53 9.32 10.54 -1.85
N HIS A 54 8.04 10.26 -2.01
CA HIS A 54 7.21 9.62 -0.99
C HIS A 54 6.58 8.37 -1.58
N LEU A 55 6.57 7.27 -0.84
CA LEU A 55 5.90 6.04 -1.22
C LEU A 55 4.75 5.77 -0.25
N ARG A 56 3.54 5.58 -0.77
CA ARG A 56 2.37 5.19 0.02
C ARG A 56 2.13 3.69 -0.08
N ARG A 57 1.65 3.09 1.01
CA ARG A 57 1.19 1.70 1.05
C ARG A 57 0.23 1.37 -0.10
N THR A 58 -0.72 2.26 -0.39
CA THR A 58 -1.74 2.05 -1.43
C THR A 58 -1.18 2.07 -2.85
N GLU A 59 -0.12 2.85 -3.11
CA GLU A 59 0.54 2.86 -4.43
C GLU A 59 1.23 1.52 -4.65
N LEU A 60 1.86 1.00 -3.60
CA LEU A 60 2.48 -0.31 -3.62
C LEU A 60 1.44 -1.43 -3.77
N GLU A 61 0.29 -1.36 -3.08
CA GLU A 61 -0.82 -2.31 -3.27
C GLU A 61 -1.33 -2.31 -4.71
N GLN A 62 -1.50 -1.12 -5.31
CA GLN A 62 -1.96 -1.00 -6.70
C GLN A 62 -0.95 -1.60 -7.68
N ALA A 63 0.34 -1.43 -7.45
CA ALA A 63 1.39 -2.02 -8.27
C ALA A 63 1.47 -3.55 -8.10
N VAL A 64 1.43 -4.04 -6.86
CA VAL A 64 1.50 -5.48 -6.53
C VAL A 64 0.27 -6.23 -7.03
N PHE A 65 -0.93 -5.65 -6.89
CA PHE A 65 -2.19 -6.27 -7.29
C PHE A 65 -2.68 -5.81 -8.67
N ALA A 66 -1.77 -5.42 -9.56
CA ALA A 66 -2.09 -5.22 -10.96
C ALA A 66 -2.79 -6.49 -11.52
N PRO A 67 -3.84 -6.37 -12.37
CA PRO A 67 -4.66 -7.50 -12.78
C PRO A 67 -3.89 -8.74 -13.29
N GLY A 68 -2.76 -8.53 -13.97
CA GLY A 68 -1.91 -9.62 -14.44
C GLY A 68 -1.23 -10.42 -13.33
N ASN A 69 -1.00 -9.85 -12.14
CA ASN A 69 -0.27 -10.50 -11.05
C ASN A 69 -1.16 -11.46 -10.24
N MET A 70 -2.48 -11.22 -10.24
CA MET A 70 -3.41 -11.89 -9.33
C MET A 70 -3.64 -13.38 -9.63
N ALA A 71 -3.29 -13.83 -10.84
CA ALA A 71 -3.30 -15.26 -11.18
C ALA A 71 -2.25 -16.04 -10.37
N ASP A 72 -1.11 -15.41 -10.11
CA ASP A 72 0.04 -16.05 -9.45
C ASP A 72 0.09 -15.76 -7.94
N LEU A 73 -0.37 -14.57 -7.52
CA LEU A 73 -0.29 -14.12 -6.14
C LEU A 73 -1.51 -14.55 -5.31
N THR A 74 -1.29 -14.78 -4.01
CA THR A 74 -2.37 -15.10 -3.06
C THR A 74 -3.20 -13.87 -2.68
N GLY A 75 -2.62 -12.67 -2.84
CA GLY A 75 -3.16 -11.41 -2.32
C GLY A 75 -2.42 -10.89 -1.09
N GLU A 76 -1.37 -11.60 -0.64
CA GLU A 76 -0.55 -11.19 0.50
C GLU A 76 0.81 -10.66 0.04
N TYR A 77 1.24 -9.56 0.67
CA TYR A 77 2.56 -8.95 0.46
C TYR A 77 3.04 -8.21 1.70
N GLU A 78 4.34 -7.93 1.75
CA GLU A 78 4.98 -7.04 2.71
C GLU A 78 6.09 -6.23 2.03
N ALA A 79 6.45 -5.10 2.60
CA ALA A 79 7.52 -4.27 2.09
C ALA A 79 8.29 -3.58 3.21
N PHE A 80 9.60 -3.53 3.02
CA PHE A 80 10.54 -2.97 3.96
C PHE A 80 11.48 -2.02 3.24
N LEU A 81 11.66 -0.84 3.80
CA LEU A 81 12.62 0.13 3.32
C LEU A 81 13.88 0.06 4.19
N TYR A 82 15.04 -0.14 3.58
CA TYR A 82 16.34 -0.15 4.24
C TYR A 82 17.21 0.98 3.69
N GLY A 83 18.24 1.35 4.44
CA GLY A 83 19.21 2.36 4.06
C GLY A 83 20.40 1.69 3.39
N GLU A 84 20.93 2.30 2.34
CA GLU A 84 22.10 1.81 1.62
C GLU A 84 23.11 2.95 1.44
N GLY A 85 24.16 2.95 2.26
CA GLY A 85 25.12 4.06 2.31
C GLY A 85 24.47 5.37 2.79
N ASP A 86 25.05 6.51 2.39
CA ASP A 86 24.63 7.83 2.87
C ASP A 86 23.35 8.36 2.20
N ALA A 87 23.03 7.91 0.98
CA ALA A 87 21.93 8.44 0.18
C ALA A 87 21.08 7.38 -0.54
N GLY A 88 21.51 6.12 -0.56
CA GLY A 88 20.79 5.03 -1.22
C GLY A 88 19.71 4.43 -0.33
N ALA A 89 18.70 3.84 -0.97
CA ALA A 89 17.65 3.10 -0.28
C ALA A 89 17.34 1.78 -0.99
N VAL A 90 17.01 0.75 -0.20
CA VAL A 90 16.57 -0.55 -0.71
C VAL A 90 15.12 -0.78 -0.31
N LEU A 91 14.23 -0.85 -1.28
CA LEU A 91 12.85 -1.28 -1.09
C LEU A 91 12.76 -2.79 -1.34
N ARG A 92 12.68 -3.58 -0.26
CA ARG A 92 12.46 -5.03 -0.34
C ARG A 92 10.95 -5.31 -0.35
N ILE A 93 10.44 -5.93 -1.40
CA ILE A 93 9.03 -6.34 -1.55
C ILE A 93 8.95 -7.86 -1.43
N GLY A 94 8.29 -8.36 -0.39
CA GLY A 94 7.94 -9.76 -0.19
C GLY A 94 6.58 -10.07 -0.80
N LEU A 95 6.51 -11.06 -1.67
CA LEU A 95 5.30 -11.49 -2.37
C LEU A 95 4.99 -12.95 -2.06
N GLU A 96 3.72 -13.22 -1.76
CA GLU A 96 3.23 -14.58 -1.54
C GLU A 96 2.59 -15.14 -2.81
N CYS A 97 3.17 -16.23 -3.31
CA CYS A 97 2.72 -16.94 -4.50
C CYS A 97 1.82 -18.10 -4.12
N ARG A 98 0.83 -18.39 -4.98
CA ARG A 98 0.01 -19.60 -4.89
C ARG A 98 0.84 -20.85 -5.16
N ASP A 99 1.66 -20.81 -6.21
CA ASP A 99 2.61 -21.86 -6.59
C ASP A 99 3.99 -21.22 -6.91
N PRO A 100 4.95 -21.27 -5.97
CA PRO A 100 6.29 -20.71 -6.19
C PRO A 100 7.06 -21.34 -7.35
N GLY A 101 6.71 -22.55 -7.79
CA GLY A 101 7.38 -23.26 -8.87
C GLY A 101 6.87 -22.89 -10.26
N ALA A 102 5.62 -22.43 -10.37
CA ALA A 102 4.98 -22.02 -11.62
C ALA A 102 4.85 -20.49 -11.79
N CYS A 103 5.05 -19.72 -10.71
CA CYS A 103 4.94 -18.27 -10.71
C CYS A 103 5.93 -17.60 -11.66
N ASP A 104 5.43 -16.77 -12.59
CA ASP A 104 6.27 -15.93 -13.45
C ASP A 104 6.80 -14.71 -12.69
N ARG A 105 7.88 -14.94 -11.92
CA ARG A 105 8.49 -13.94 -11.05
C ARG A 105 9.01 -12.72 -11.82
N THR A 106 9.52 -12.91 -13.03
CA THR A 106 10.09 -11.81 -13.83
C THR A 106 8.97 -10.89 -14.31
N ALA A 107 7.91 -11.45 -14.89
CA ALA A 107 6.81 -10.63 -15.37
C ALA A 107 6.09 -9.87 -14.24
N ILE A 108 6.01 -10.45 -13.04
CA ILE A 108 5.47 -9.74 -11.86
C ILE A 108 6.38 -8.59 -11.45
N GLN A 109 7.71 -8.81 -11.39
CA GLN A 109 8.67 -7.75 -11.05
C GLN A 109 8.56 -6.58 -12.01
N ASP A 110 8.58 -6.85 -13.32
CA ASP A 110 8.51 -5.84 -14.36
C ASP A 110 7.21 -5.02 -14.23
N ARG A 111 6.06 -5.69 -14.07
CA ARG A 111 4.76 -5.04 -13.88
C ARG A 111 4.72 -4.16 -12.62
N VAL A 112 5.29 -4.63 -11.51
CA VAL A 112 5.33 -3.86 -10.26
C VAL A 112 6.20 -2.61 -10.43
N VAL A 113 7.40 -2.76 -11.00
CA VAL A 113 8.32 -1.65 -11.23
C VAL A 113 7.72 -0.62 -12.19
N GLU A 114 7.14 -1.07 -13.31
CA GLU A 114 6.47 -0.20 -14.27
C GLU A 114 5.31 0.56 -13.62
N ALA A 115 4.45 -0.14 -12.87
CA ALA A 115 3.34 0.48 -12.18
C ALA A 115 3.81 1.49 -11.12
N LEU A 116 4.84 1.18 -10.32
CA LEU A 116 5.39 2.12 -9.34
C LEU A 116 5.93 3.39 -10.01
N ALA A 117 6.70 3.24 -11.10
CA ALA A 117 7.23 4.38 -11.84
C ALA A 117 6.13 5.22 -12.50
N ALA A 118 5.08 4.58 -13.02
CA ALA A 118 3.95 5.27 -13.65
C ALA A 118 3.12 6.08 -12.64
N HIS A 119 2.90 5.54 -11.43
CA HIS A 119 2.17 6.25 -10.36
C HIS A 119 3.04 7.29 -9.66
N ASN A 120 4.36 7.07 -9.62
CA ASN A 120 5.32 7.92 -8.92
C ASN A 120 6.60 8.13 -9.77
N PRO A 121 6.57 9.12 -10.69
CA PRO A 121 7.70 9.38 -11.58
C PRO A 121 9.01 9.71 -10.84
N MET A 122 8.93 10.26 -9.63
CA MET A 122 10.11 10.55 -8.81
C MET A 122 10.79 9.27 -8.33
N LEU A 123 10.02 8.28 -7.86
CA LEU A 123 10.58 6.95 -7.53
C LEU A 123 11.19 6.29 -8.76
N GLY A 124 10.54 6.40 -9.92
CA GLY A 124 11.07 5.91 -11.19
C GLY A 124 12.42 6.55 -11.55
N ALA A 125 12.55 7.87 -11.37
CA ALA A 125 13.79 8.60 -11.60
C ALA A 125 14.91 8.18 -10.63
N MET A 126 14.61 8.03 -9.34
CA MET A 126 15.57 7.56 -8.34
C MET A 126 16.05 6.13 -8.63
N GLN A 127 15.16 5.25 -9.08
CA GLN A 127 15.53 3.90 -9.49
C GLN A 127 16.45 3.91 -10.72
N ALA A 128 16.13 4.72 -11.73
CA ALA A 128 16.97 4.88 -12.92
C ALA A 128 18.35 5.49 -12.59
N GLY A 129 18.42 6.36 -11.58
CA GLY A 129 19.65 6.97 -11.08
C GLY A 129 20.48 6.08 -10.14
N GLY A 130 19.97 4.90 -9.74
CA GLY A 130 20.63 4.01 -8.79
C GLY A 130 20.55 4.46 -7.33
N GLU A 131 19.71 5.45 -7.01
CA GLU A 131 19.47 5.92 -5.64
C GLU A 131 18.45 5.04 -4.88
N LEU A 132 17.63 4.29 -5.63
CA LEU A 132 16.66 3.35 -5.10
C LEU A 132 16.83 1.98 -5.78
N THR A 133 17.14 0.96 -4.98
CA THR A 133 17.15 -0.42 -5.41
C THR A 133 15.84 -1.09 -4.98
N VAL A 134 15.12 -1.73 -5.91
CA VAL A 134 13.93 -2.52 -5.60
C VAL A 134 14.27 -3.99 -5.67
N LEU A 135 14.14 -4.71 -4.55
CA LEU A 135 14.41 -6.14 -4.44
C LEU A 135 13.12 -6.91 -4.19
N PHE A 136 12.99 -8.07 -4.83
CA PHE A 136 11.81 -8.92 -4.69
C PHE A 136 12.17 -10.24 -4.01
N ALA A 137 11.35 -10.63 -3.04
CA ALA A 137 11.41 -11.93 -2.39
C ALA A 137 10.08 -12.66 -2.62
N PHE A 138 10.13 -13.88 -3.14
CA PHE A 138 8.94 -14.69 -3.39
C PHE A 138 8.89 -15.86 -2.42
N THR A 139 7.72 -16.10 -1.84
CA THR A 139 7.47 -17.21 -0.93
C THR A 139 6.18 -17.94 -1.29
N GLY A 140 6.03 -19.17 -0.79
CA GLY A 140 4.73 -19.84 -0.77
C GLY A 140 3.82 -19.32 0.35
N PRO A 141 2.57 -19.82 0.41
CA PRO A 141 1.57 -19.41 1.38
C PRO A 141 2.05 -19.51 2.83
N GLY A 142 1.87 -18.45 3.62
CA GLY A 142 2.25 -18.40 5.03
C GLY A 142 3.72 -18.03 5.29
N GLY A 143 4.53 -17.78 4.26
CA GLY A 143 5.98 -17.57 4.44
C GLY A 143 6.45 -16.12 4.59
N LEU A 144 5.53 -15.14 4.55
CA LEU A 144 5.85 -13.74 4.83
C LEU A 144 6.05 -13.48 6.34
N GLU A 145 6.91 -12.51 6.70
CA GLU A 145 7.17 -12.12 8.10
C GLU A 145 5.88 -11.66 8.80
N LEU A 146 4.99 -11.01 8.06
CA LEU A 146 3.73 -10.47 8.58
C LEU A 146 2.82 -11.52 9.27
N HIS A 147 2.91 -12.80 8.87
CA HIS A 147 2.10 -13.88 9.46
C HIS A 147 2.50 -14.20 10.90
N GLN A 148 3.70 -13.78 11.31
CA GLN A 148 4.23 -14.01 12.66
C GLN A 148 3.86 -12.86 13.61
N ILE A 149 3.33 -11.75 13.09
CA ILE A 149 3.00 -10.55 13.86
C ILE A 149 1.57 -10.66 14.39
N ARG A 150 1.39 -10.46 15.69
CA ARG A 150 0.05 -10.38 16.30
C ARG A 150 -0.64 -9.07 15.96
N GLY A 151 -1.92 -9.13 15.58
CA GLY A 151 -2.73 -7.95 15.25
C GLY A 151 -2.75 -7.66 13.75
N ARG A 152 -2.95 -6.39 13.36
CA ARG A 152 -2.94 -5.96 11.96
C ARG A 152 -1.52 -5.52 11.58
N PRO A 153 -0.72 -6.34 10.86
CA PRO A 153 0.63 -5.96 10.49
C PRO A 153 0.64 -4.78 9.51
N LYS A 154 1.62 -3.88 9.66
CA LYS A 154 1.93 -2.86 8.66
C LYS A 154 2.51 -3.54 7.42
N ARG A 155 2.01 -3.17 6.24
CA ARG A 155 2.46 -3.75 4.96
C ARG A 155 3.67 -3.03 4.36
N LEU A 156 3.90 -1.78 4.77
CA LEU A 156 5.05 -0.98 4.40
C LEU A 156 5.68 -0.48 5.69
N VAL A 157 6.93 -0.86 5.92
CA VAL A 157 7.66 -0.55 7.16
C VAL A 157 9.01 0.06 6.81
N ASP A 158 9.29 1.23 7.37
CA ASP A 158 10.62 1.84 7.30
C ASP A 158 11.54 1.19 8.35
N ARG A 159 12.65 0.60 7.89
CA ARG A 159 13.67 -0.10 8.70
C ARG A 159 15.05 0.57 8.58
N ARG A 160 15.12 1.80 8.06
CA ARG A 160 16.33 2.63 8.05
C ARG A 160 16.75 3.08 9.43
#